data_AF-A0A923PKV9-F1
#
_entry.id   AF-A0A923PKV9-F1
#
_cell.length_a   1.000
_cell.length_b   1.000
_cell.length_c   1.000
_cell.angle_alpha   90.00
_cell.angle_beta   90.00
_cell.angle_gamma   90.00
#
_symmetry.space_group_name_H-M   'P 1'
#
loop_
_entity.id
_entity.type
_entity.pdbx_description
1 polymer ?
#
loop_
_entity_poly.entity_id
_entity_poly.type
_entity_poly.pdbx_seq_one_letter_code
_entity_poly.pdbx_strand_id
1 'polypeptide(L)'
;MSLRLLSRKERAVFSSALRIPGVCNHDYRIASMSLMNRITLVLALLPFLSGVTYAQCVSLTTLGSASSQNFDALSNVPGSTTNNLTLTGWFLNETGGGARDNEQYAVDAGSSNTGDTYSYGASAATERALGTLRSGTLLSVVGVCFTNNTGSTIQSLNVAYTGEQWRLGTAARADRLDFQYSLNATSLTTGTWTDVDALDFETPNTTTTGSKDGNVAANRTALASTINSLSISNGATFWLRWSDADASGADDGLAIDDFSLTPNNASLMPDYTITTAGNAIVVTDVAGNGDVLNVAENGVSINFAAAGRTYSLNGGPTLSLPVDVPLAGAASITIDAAAGNDIINVGAFVAALPSLTLNGGTGDDVVNFNGDITFAADADLDVDLQDDEAMPGVDRVVVAANANLVLLGTGAATLKVSRDVVVNNSASIETITGNLTVEANQQTIPTSGNFIGVKLAGGLLVSYGNGALTVKGTGGDSGNDQYGIQISDAGRISSSIGKVSVSGTGGSGPGIFNYGLLIDGANSQITSGGGDVEVEGQGGGDSGSGSQNVGIRLANAGQITSGGNGAVSVTGTGGPGTGNDICGILIITAAQITSGGSGKVSVSGTGGSGPGIFNYGLLIDGANSQITSGGGDVEVEG
;
A
#
# COMPACT_ATOMS: atom_id res chain seq x y z
N MET A 1 41.91 10.21 39.63
CA MET A 1 41.73 9.33 40.80
C MET A 1 40.97 8.10 40.34
N SER A 2 41.65 6.95 40.35
CA SER A 2 41.20 5.56 40.14
C SER A 2 39.99 5.24 39.25
N LEU A 3 40.27 4.60 38.11
CA LEU A 3 39.37 3.62 37.50
C LEU A 3 40.11 2.26 37.50
N ARG A 4 39.62 1.29 38.28
CA ARG A 4 40.16 -0.07 38.41
C ARG A 4 39.08 -1.10 38.06
N LEU A 5 39.41 -1.94 37.08
CA LEU A 5 39.11 -3.37 36.86
C LEU A 5 37.73 -3.95 37.22
N LEU A 6 37.17 -4.76 36.32
CA LEU A 6 37.23 -6.24 36.26
C LEU A 6 36.51 -6.72 34.97
N SER A 7 37.10 -7.54 34.08
CA SER A 7 37.14 -9.03 34.04
C SER A 7 35.73 -9.67 33.91
N ARG A 8 35.41 -10.66 33.07
CA ARG A 8 36.14 -11.67 32.28
C ARG A 8 35.10 -12.41 31.39
N LYS A 9 35.58 -12.94 30.24
CA LYS A 9 35.28 -14.23 29.58
C LYS A 9 33.84 -14.79 29.56
N GLU A 10 33.41 -15.21 28.35
CA GLU A 10 33.16 -16.63 28.04
C GLU A 10 32.93 -16.88 26.54
N ARG A 11 33.72 -17.79 25.93
CA ARG A 11 33.26 -18.85 25.02
C ARG A 11 34.42 -19.78 24.65
N ALA A 12 34.32 -21.02 25.12
CA ALA A 12 34.88 -22.21 24.47
C ALA A 12 34.04 -22.49 23.19
N VAL A 13 34.54 -23.15 22.13
CA VAL A 13 34.67 -24.60 22.03
C VAL A 13 35.68 -25.01 20.93
N PHE A 14 36.50 -26.00 21.30
CA PHE A 14 37.37 -26.96 20.60
C PHE A 14 37.01 -27.35 19.14
N SER A 15 38.00 -27.39 18.22
CA SER A 15 38.81 -28.58 17.77
C SER A 15 38.21 -29.22 16.51
N SER A 16 38.89 -29.64 15.45
CA SER A 16 40.29 -30.09 15.20
C SER A 16 40.46 -30.16 13.67
N ALA A 17 41.46 -29.50 13.07
CA ALA A 17 42.75 -30.07 12.65
C ALA A 17 42.70 -31.15 11.55
N LEU A 18 43.16 -30.80 10.33
CA LEU A 18 43.92 -31.69 9.47
C LEU A 18 45.12 -30.94 8.83
N ARG A 19 46.20 -31.71 8.67
CA ARG A 19 47.64 -31.40 8.68
C ARG A 19 48.22 -30.84 7.35
N ILE A 20 49.12 -29.82 7.37
CA ILE A 20 50.63 -29.82 7.29
C ILE A 20 51.19 -29.92 5.84
N PRO A 21 52.38 -29.39 5.43
CA PRO A 21 53.25 -28.25 5.85
C PRO A 21 53.83 -27.39 4.70
N GLY A 22 54.35 -26.19 5.02
CA GLY A 22 55.78 -25.84 4.82
C GLY A 22 55.98 -24.82 3.69
N VAL A 23 56.82 -23.78 3.75
CA VAL A 23 57.98 -23.45 4.60
C VAL A 23 58.14 -21.92 4.66
N CYS A 24 58.62 -21.43 5.81
CA CYS A 24 59.14 -20.09 6.15
C CYS A 24 60.02 -19.42 5.06
N ASN A 25 60.29 -18.11 4.99
CA ASN A 25 60.89 -17.30 6.05
C ASN A 25 60.96 -15.78 5.72
N HIS A 26 60.79 -14.97 6.77
CA HIS A 26 61.50 -13.73 7.15
C HIS A 26 61.43 -12.44 6.30
N ASP A 27 60.64 -11.50 6.82
CA ASP A 27 61.02 -10.16 7.33
C ASP A 27 62.21 -9.41 6.70
N TYR A 28 62.00 -8.16 6.25
CA TYR A 28 62.74 -7.00 6.77
C TYR A 28 62.05 -5.65 6.47
N ARG A 29 61.87 -4.93 7.58
CA ARG A 29 61.59 -3.52 7.89
C ARG A 29 61.56 -2.44 6.79
N ILE A 30 60.54 -1.61 6.97
CA ILE A 30 60.25 -0.28 6.41
C ILE A 30 61.33 0.75 6.77
N ALA A 31 61.79 1.51 5.78
CA ALA A 31 62.40 2.83 5.95
C ALA A 31 62.04 3.77 4.79
N SER A 32 61.36 4.86 5.16
CA SER A 32 61.24 6.21 4.58
C SER A 32 62.10 6.55 3.34
N MET A 33 61.48 7.18 2.32
CA MET A 33 61.74 8.59 1.92
C MET A 33 61.12 8.95 0.57
N SER A 34 60.38 10.07 0.60
CA SER A 34 59.87 10.86 -0.51
C SER A 34 61.00 11.46 -1.38
N LEU A 35 60.80 11.59 -2.71
CA LEU A 35 60.58 12.89 -3.40
C LEU A 35 60.74 12.75 -4.93
N MET A 36 59.90 13.49 -5.65
CA MET A 36 59.84 13.77 -7.10
C MET A 36 61.17 13.78 -7.89
N ASN A 37 61.12 13.42 -9.19
CA ASN A 37 61.01 14.38 -10.31
C ASN A 37 61.45 13.77 -11.69
N ARG A 38 60.86 14.28 -12.78
CA ARG A 38 61.33 14.34 -14.20
C ARG A 38 60.79 13.35 -15.26
N ILE A 39 59.77 13.85 -15.96
CA ILE A 39 59.59 13.97 -17.43
C ILE A 39 60.64 13.25 -18.32
N THR A 40 60.17 12.36 -19.19
CA THR A 40 60.81 12.08 -20.49
C THR A 40 59.74 11.90 -21.57
N LEU A 41 59.83 12.75 -22.59
CA LEU A 41 59.02 12.81 -23.81
C LEU A 41 59.44 11.68 -24.77
N VAL A 42 58.52 10.80 -25.17
CA VAL A 42 58.72 9.85 -26.26
C VAL A 42 57.64 10.07 -27.31
N LEU A 43 58.09 10.61 -28.45
CA LEU A 43 57.34 10.74 -29.70
C LEU A 43 57.07 9.32 -30.25
N ALA A 44 55.82 8.85 -30.18
CA ALA A 44 55.40 7.61 -30.82
C ALA A 44 54.44 7.94 -31.98
N LEU A 45 54.93 7.67 -33.18
CA LEU A 45 54.23 7.71 -34.45
C LEU A 45 53.09 6.66 -34.42
N LEU A 46 51.84 7.08 -34.22
CA LEU A 46 50.67 6.22 -34.39
C LEU A 46 50.17 6.26 -35.84
N PRO A 47 49.84 5.11 -36.46
CA PRO A 47 49.17 5.08 -37.74
C PRO A 47 47.73 5.60 -37.58
N PHE A 48 47.29 6.44 -38.51
CA PHE A 48 45.89 6.80 -38.70
C PHE A 48 45.07 5.54 -39.00
N LEU A 49 44.51 4.90 -37.98
CA LEU A 49 43.29 4.14 -38.14
C LEU A 49 42.16 5.17 -38.17
N SER A 50 41.59 5.38 -39.35
CA SER A 50 40.26 5.97 -39.50
C SER A 50 39.26 5.04 -38.80
N GLY A 51 39.07 5.25 -37.50
CA GLY A 51 37.97 4.66 -36.77
C GLY A 51 36.67 5.13 -37.42
N VAL A 52 35.81 4.19 -37.76
CA VAL A 52 34.40 4.48 -38.06
C VAL A 52 33.84 5.10 -36.79
N THR A 53 33.66 6.41 -36.78
CA THR A 53 32.98 7.11 -35.69
C THR A 53 31.50 6.75 -35.80
N TYR A 54 31.06 5.75 -35.05
CA TYR A 54 29.62 5.58 -34.82
C TYR A 54 29.11 6.84 -34.10
N ALA A 55 27.96 7.35 -34.52
CA ALA A 55 27.32 8.45 -33.83
C ALA A 55 27.13 8.03 -32.35
N GLN A 56 27.64 8.83 -31.42
CA GLN A 56 27.46 8.58 -29.99
C GLN A 56 26.03 8.94 -29.59
N CYS A 57 25.44 8.25 -28.61
CA CYS A 57 24.13 8.60 -28.07
C CYS A 57 24.12 10.06 -27.55
N VAL A 58 22.96 10.73 -27.66
CA VAL A 58 22.78 12.08 -27.13
C VAL A 58 22.83 12.03 -25.60
N SER A 59 23.72 12.82 -24.99
CA SER A 59 23.86 12.87 -23.53
C SER A 59 22.86 13.85 -22.91
N LEU A 60 21.93 13.34 -22.10
CA LEU A 60 21.01 14.16 -21.30
C LEU A 60 21.70 14.54 -19.99
N THR A 61 21.94 15.83 -19.77
CA THR A 61 22.74 16.30 -18.62
C THR A 61 21.93 17.00 -17.53
N THR A 62 20.69 17.39 -17.81
CA THR A 62 19.83 18.16 -16.89
C THR A 62 18.39 17.67 -17.00
N LEU A 63 17.75 17.38 -15.86
CA LEU A 63 16.31 17.08 -15.81
C LEU A 63 15.48 18.33 -16.10
N GLY A 64 14.31 18.15 -16.71
CA GLY A 64 13.40 19.24 -17.07
C GLY A 64 13.89 20.11 -18.25
N SER A 65 15.05 19.79 -18.85
CA SER A 65 15.58 20.49 -20.02
C SER A 65 15.38 19.66 -21.28
N ALA A 66 14.77 20.26 -22.30
CA ALA A 66 14.60 19.60 -23.59
C ALA A 66 15.93 19.39 -24.32
N SER A 67 16.10 18.22 -24.92
CA SER A 67 17.04 17.96 -26.01
C SER A 67 16.27 17.99 -27.32
N SER A 68 16.70 18.83 -28.26
CA SER A 68 15.96 19.08 -29.51
C SER A 68 16.79 18.74 -30.76
N GLN A 69 16.09 18.36 -31.82
CA GLN A 69 16.64 18.17 -33.17
C GLN A 69 15.62 18.66 -34.20
N ASN A 70 16.04 19.57 -35.08
CA ASN A 70 15.22 20.11 -36.16
C ASN A 70 15.65 19.64 -37.55
N PHE A 71 16.66 18.77 -37.65
CA PHE A 71 17.11 18.11 -38.88
C PHE A 71 17.59 19.01 -40.05
N ASP A 72 17.56 20.34 -39.93
CA ASP A 72 18.07 21.31 -40.90
C ASP A 72 19.53 21.11 -41.36
N ALA A 73 20.30 20.35 -40.58
CA ALA A 73 21.68 20.00 -40.93
C ALA A 73 21.80 18.80 -41.88
N LEU A 74 20.69 18.15 -42.25
CA LEU A 74 20.66 17.11 -43.27
C LEU A 74 21.01 17.67 -44.65
N SER A 75 21.49 16.81 -45.53
CA SER A 75 21.79 17.18 -46.92
C SER A 75 20.55 17.74 -47.60
N ASN A 76 20.74 18.84 -48.32
CA ASN A 76 19.72 19.48 -49.14
C ASN A 76 20.14 19.57 -50.62
N VAL A 77 21.17 18.82 -51.01
CA VAL A 77 21.69 18.79 -52.38
C VAL A 77 20.71 18.02 -53.28
N PRO A 78 20.02 18.69 -54.24
CA PRO A 78 18.98 18.05 -55.03
C PRO A 78 19.51 16.84 -55.81
N GLY A 79 18.79 15.72 -55.73
CA GLY A 79 19.14 14.48 -56.42
C GLY A 79 20.30 13.70 -55.79
N SER A 80 20.79 14.09 -54.61
CA SER A 80 21.74 13.28 -53.85
C SER A 80 21.06 12.04 -53.28
N THR A 81 21.71 10.89 -53.41
CA THR A 81 21.14 9.56 -53.11
C THR A 81 21.96 8.72 -52.14
N THR A 82 23.10 9.24 -51.67
CA THR A 82 24.11 8.48 -50.91
C THR A 82 24.71 9.37 -49.81
N ASN A 83 23.87 9.88 -48.92
CA ASN A 83 24.30 10.75 -47.81
C ASN A 83 24.35 9.96 -46.51
N ASN A 84 25.42 10.14 -45.72
CA ASN A 84 25.53 9.51 -44.40
C ASN A 84 24.80 10.34 -43.34
N LEU A 85 24.06 9.69 -42.45
CA LEU A 85 23.43 10.35 -41.31
C LEU A 85 24.48 10.66 -40.23
N THR A 86 24.88 11.92 -40.12
CA THR A 86 25.95 12.37 -39.20
C THR A 86 25.42 13.10 -37.96
N LEU A 87 24.11 13.13 -37.77
CA LEU A 87 23.48 13.77 -36.60
C LEU A 87 23.78 12.94 -35.34
N THR A 88 24.35 13.56 -34.31
CA THR A 88 24.72 12.88 -33.06
C THR A 88 23.53 12.13 -32.47
N GLY A 89 23.73 10.85 -32.21
CA GLY A 89 22.76 9.94 -31.58
C GLY A 89 21.60 9.54 -32.49
N TRP A 90 21.51 10.04 -33.72
CA TRP A 90 20.51 9.63 -34.70
C TRP A 90 21.05 8.54 -35.61
N PHE A 91 20.18 7.57 -35.92
CA PHE A 91 20.50 6.38 -36.68
C PHE A 91 19.39 6.12 -37.69
N LEU A 92 19.77 5.42 -38.76
CA LEU A 92 18.85 4.81 -39.69
C LEU A 92 19.27 3.35 -39.90
N ASN A 93 18.31 2.49 -40.19
CA ASN A 93 18.55 1.11 -40.55
C ASN A 93 17.58 0.76 -41.68
N GLU A 94 18.12 0.22 -42.77
CA GLU A 94 17.34 -0.25 -43.90
C GLU A 94 17.42 -1.77 -43.97
N THR A 95 16.39 -2.40 -44.53
CA THR A 95 16.36 -3.82 -44.85
C THR A 95 15.51 -4.03 -46.10
N GLY A 96 15.53 -5.23 -46.69
CA GLY A 96 14.70 -5.58 -47.85
C GLY A 96 15.48 -5.84 -49.14
N GLY A 97 16.78 -5.53 -49.15
CA GLY A 97 17.75 -5.95 -50.15
C GLY A 97 17.70 -5.18 -51.48
N GLY A 98 16.99 -4.05 -51.55
CA GLY A 98 16.99 -3.16 -52.71
C GLY A 98 18.30 -2.41 -52.90
N ALA A 99 18.50 -1.73 -54.04
CA ALA A 99 19.71 -0.93 -54.28
C ALA A 99 19.83 0.31 -53.36
N ARG A 100 18.71 0.72 -52.76
CA ARG A 100 18.65 1.78 -51.74
C ARG A 100 18.83 1.25 -50.33
N ASP A 101 18.84 -0.07 -50.13
CA ASP A 101 19.17 -0.69 -48.84
C ASP A 101 20.69 -0.60 -48.62
N ASN A 102 21.15 0.57 -48.20
CA ASN A 102 22.58 0.91 -48.17
C ASN A 102 22.99 1.71 -46.93
N GLU A 103 22.07 1.91 -45.99
CA GLU A 103 22.25 2.70 -44.78
C GLU A 103 22.69 4.15 -45.05
N GLN A 104 22.19 4.71 -46.14
CA GLN A 104 22.34 6.11 -46.51
C GLN A 104 20.96 6.70 -46.77
N TYR A 105 20.85 8.03 -46.77
CA TYR A 105 19.60 8.71 -47.10
C TYR A 105 19.72 9.51 -48.40
N ALA A 106 18.59 9.72 -49.06
CA ALA A 106 18.44 10.56 -50.24
C ALA A 106 17.80 11.91 -49.93
N VAL A 107 17.91 12.86 -50.87
CA VAL A 107 17.25 14.17 -50.79
C VAL A 107 16.06 14.18 -51.74
N ASP A 108 14.85 14.38 -51.21
CA ASP A 108 13.63 14.47 -52.02
C ASP A 108 12.71 15.61 -51.54
N ALA A 109 11.85 16.05 -52.45
CA ALA A 109 10.80 17.03 -52.20
C ALA A 109 9.39 16.41 -52.33
N GLY A 110 9.28 15.10 -52.12
CA GLY A 110 8.03 14.33 -52.21
C GLY A 110 7.74 13.71 -53.57
N SER A 111 8.62 13.92 -54.55
CA SER A 111 8.41 13.51 -55.94
C SER A 111 8.76 12.04 -56.18
N SER A 112 9.72 11.50 -55.44
CA SER A 112 10.22 10.13 -55.60
C SER A 112 9.15 9.10 -55.23
N ASN A 113 9.14 7.98 -55.95
CA ASN A 113 8.35 6.78 -55.62
C ASN A 113 9.25 5.60 -55.22
N THR A 114 10.56 5.84 -55.11
CA THR A 114 11.53 4.80 -54.76
C THR A 114 11.63 4.74 -53.24
N GLY A 115 11.47 3.55 -52.65
CA GLY A 115 11.67 3.43 -51.21
C GLY A 115 13.10 3.85 -50.83
N ASP A 116 13.22 4.69 -49.80
CA ASP A 116 14.49 5.16 -49.23
C ASP A 116 14.25 5.75 -47.83
N THR A 117 15.33 6.00 -47.10
CA THR A 117 15.35 7.01 -46.05
C THR A 117 15.59 8.38 -46.70
N TYR A 118 14.85 9.41 -46.28
CA TYR A 118 14.87 10.71 -46.92
C TYR A 118 15.18 11.84 -45.94
N SER A 119 16.04 12.75 -46.40
CA SER A 119 15.95 14.16 -46.04
C SER A 119 14.86 14.74 -46.92
N TYR A 120 13.72 15.10 -46.34
CA TYR A 120 12.60 15.75 -47.03
C TYR A 120 12.61 17.26 -46.86
N GLY A 121 12.01 17.98 -47.80
CA GLY A 121 12.01 19.44 -47.83
C GLY A 121 11.99 19.97 -49.26
N ALA A 122 11.52 21.21 -49.45
CA ALA A 122 11.54 21.85 -50.77
C ALA A 122 12.95 21.83 -51.40
N SER A 123 13.03 21.87 -52.74
CA SER A 123 14.30 21.73 -53.45
C SER A 123 15.32 22.79 -53.01
N ALA A 124 16.49 22.34 -52.55
CA ALA A 124 17.57 23.17 -52.00
C ALA A 124 17.20 24.01 -50.75
N ALA A 125 16.07 23.76 -50.10
CA ALA A 125 15.72 24.40 -48.83
C ALA A 125 16.65 23.90 -47.72
N THR A 126 16.97 24.78 -46.76
CA THR A 126 17.70 24.40 -45.54
C THR A 126 16.81 23.79 -44.48
N GLU A 127 15.51 24.09 -44.54
CA GLU A 127 14.50 23.40 -43.75
C GLU A 127 14.43 21.96 -44.27
N ARG A 128 14.80 20.98 -43.42
CA ARG A 128 14.70 19.55 -43.73
C ARG A 128 13.98 18.78 -42.62
N ALA A 129 13.18 17.79 -43.02
CA ALA A 129 12.64 16.75 -42.14
C ALA A 129 13.32 15.39 -42.40
N LEU A 130 13.42 14.52 -41.39
CA LEU A 130 13.93 13.15 -41.54
C LEU A 130 12.78 12.17 -41.71
N GLY A 131 12.74 11.42 -42.80
CA GLY A 131 11.60 10.54 -43.09
C GLY A 131 11.94 9.27 -43.83
N THR A 132 10.89 8.51 -44.12
CA THR A 132 10.94 7.23 -44.81
C THR A 132 9.97 7.22 -45.98
N LEU A 133 10.23 6.33 -46.93
CA LEU A 133 9.23 5.83 -47.85
C LEU A 133 9.44 4.32 -47.93
N ARG A 134 8.52 3.57 -47.37
CA ARG A 134 8.57 2.11 -47.42
C ARG A 134 8.29 1.58 -48.83
N SER A 135 8.85 0.40 -49.12
CA SER A 135 8.55 -0.37 -50.32
C SER A 135 8.81 -1.86 -50.09
N GLY A 136 8.37 -2.72 -51.02
CA GLY A 136 8.63 -4.17 -50.95
C GLY A 136 10.12 -4.58 -50.97
N THR A 137 11.03 -3.67 -51.29
CA THR A 137 12.49 -3.92 -51.26
C THR A 137 13.25 -2.99 -50.32
N LEU A 138 12.54 -2.15 -49.56
CA LEU A 138 13.15 -1.28 -48.56
C LEU A 138 12.19 -1.00 -47.39
N LEU A 139 12.60 -1.45 -46.22
CA LEU A 139 11.96 -1.16 -44.94
C LEU A 139 12.93 -0.30 -44.14
N SER A 140 12.64 1.00 -44.04
CA SER A 140 13.46 1.94 -43.29
C SER A 140 12.91 2.13 -41.88
N VAL A 141 13.83 2.22 -40.92
CA VAL A 141 13.57 2.62 -39.54
C VAL A 141 14.56 3.72 -39.18
N VAL A 142 14.06 4.82 -38.65
CA VAL A 142 14.89 5.91 -38.11
C VAL A 142 14.71 6.01 -36.61
N GLY A 143 15.73 6.48 -35.89
CA GLY A 143 15.61 6.62 -34.45
C GLY A 143 16.80 7.28 -33.79
N VAL A 144 16.73 7.37 -32.47
CA VAL A 144 17.69 8.11 -31.65
C VAL A 144 18.07 7.33 -30.40
N CYS A 145 19.34 7.35 -30.05
CA CYS A 145 19.86 6.84 -28.78
C CYS A 145 20.16 8.00 -27.82
N PHE A 146 19.75 7.85 -26.57
CA PHE A 146 20.08 8.76 -25.48
C PHE A 146 20.85 8.05 -24.36
N THR A 147 21.69 8.80 -23.66
CA THR A 147 22.33 8.39 -22.40
C THR A 147 21.84 9.30 -21.28
N ASN A 148 21.35 8.73 -20.17
CA ASN A 148 21.01 9.50 -18.98
C ASN A 148 22.28 9.87 -18.20
N ASN A 149 22.75 11.11 -18.32
CA ASN A 149 23.84 11.67 -17.51
C ASN A 149 23.36 12.83 -16.62
N THR A 150 22.09 12.78 -16.20
CA THR A 150 21.46 13.85 -15.41
C THR A 150 21.87 13.84 -13.94
N GLY A 151 22.55 12.80 -13.47
CA GLY A 151 22.88 12.57 -12.07
C GLY A 151 21.75 11.92 -11.26
N SER A 152 20.61 11.60 -11.87
CA SER A 152 19.43 10.98 -11.21
C SER A 152 18.75 9.96 -12.14
N THR A 153 17.90 9.09 -11.58
CA THR A 153 17.06 8.19 -12.39
C THR A 153 15.96 8.98 -13.09
N ILE A 154 15.82 8.80 -14.41
CA ILE A 154 14.69 9.35 -15.18
C ILE A 154 13.49 8.42 -15.00
N GLN A 155 12.36 9.02 -14.63
CA GLN A 155 11.10 8.32 -14.33
C GLN A 155 10.01 8.62 -15.36
N SER A 156 10.13 9.70 -16.12
CA SER A 156 9.26 10.01 -17.24
C SER A 156 9.97 10.82 -18.34
N LEU A 157 9.46 10.74 -19.56
CA LEU A 157 9.95 11.47 -20.74
C LEU A 157 8.77 12.23 -21.38
N ASN A 158 8.86 13.56 -21.50
CA ASN A 158 7.99 14.28 -22.43
C ASN A 158 8.63 14.22 -23.81
N VAL A 159 7.90 13.70 -24.79
CA VAL A 159 8.33 13.61 -26.19
C VAL A 159 7.39 14.45 -27.03
N ALA A 160 7.92 15.28 -27.90
CA ALA A 160 7.14 16.02 -28.89
C ALA A 160 7.90 16.13 -30.21
N TYR A 161 7.17 16.12 -31.32
CA TYR A 161 7.71 16.33 -32.67
C TYR A 161 6.59 16.73 -33.63
N THR A 162 6.94 17.28 -34.79
CA THR A 162 6.02 17.45 -35.91
C THR A 162 6.14 16.24 -36.83
N GLY A 163 5.03 15.54 -37.05
CA GLY A 163 4.93 14.59 -38.16
C GLY A 163 4.57 15.31 -39.44
N GLU A 164 5.29 15.03 -40.54
CA GLU A 164 5.09 15.67 -41.85
C GLU A 164 4.89 14.65 -42.97
N GLN A 165 3.93 14.93 -43.86
CA GLN A 165 3.69 14.15 -45.06
C GLN A 165 4.27 14.86 -46.29
N TRP A 166 5.19 14.17 -46.95
CA TRP A 166 5.87 14.62 -48.17
C TRP A 166 5.40 13.88 -49.42
N ARG A 167 4.74 12.73 -49.28
CA ARG A 167 4.12 12.04 -50.41
C ARG A 167 2.88 11.25 -49.98
N LEU A 168 1.88 11.21 -50.85
CA LEU A 168 0.77 10.26 -50.77
C LEU A 168 0.92 9.22 -51.89
N GLY A 169 1.19 7.96 -51.54
CA GLY A 169 1.28 6.84 -52.45
C GLY A 169 -0.09 6.37 -52.93
N THR A 170 -1.08 6.29 -52.03
CA THR A 170 -2.43 5.77 -52.32
C THR A 170 -3.54 6.66 -51.76
N ALA A 171 -4.48 7.10 -52.59
CA ALA A 171 -5.58 7.96 -52.15
C ALA A 171 -6.62 7.22 -51.28
N ALA A 172 -7.32 7.95 -50.41
CA ALA A 172 -8.36 7.46 -49.51
C ALA A 172 -7.92 6.36 -48.53
N ARG A 173 -6.62 6.35 -48.17
CA ARG A 173 -6.00 5.47 -47.18
C ARG A 173 -4.98 6.29 -46.39
N ALA A 174 -4.78 5.95 -45.11
CA ALA A 174 -3.76 6.55 -44.26
C ALA A 174 -2.60 5.57 -44.04
N ASP A 175 -1.37 6.07 -44.11
CA ASP A 175 -0.17 5.44 -43.55
C ASP A 175 0.16 5.92 -42.16
N ARG A 176 1.13 5.25 -41.56
CA ARG A 176 1.59 5.59 -40.22
C ARG A 176 3.08 5.38 -40.03
N LEU A 177 3.71 6.32 -39.32
CA LEU A 177 4.99 6.08 -38.65
C LEU A 177 4.72 5.69 -37.19
N ASP A 178 5.05 4.44 -36.86
CA ASP A 178 4.88 3.85 -35.52
C ASP A 178 5.99 4.32 -34.59
N PHE A 179 5.64 5.04 -33.52
CA PHE A 179 6.60 5.47 -32.51
C PHE A 179 6.79 4.39 -31.44
N GLN A 180 8.05 4.06 -31.16
CA GLN A 180 8.40 3.04 -30.18
C GLN A 180 9.61 3.45 -29.35
N TYR A 181 9.70 2.94 -28.12
CA TYR A 181 10.89 3.08 -27.28
C TYR A 181 11.41 1.73 -26.77
N SER A 182 12.69 1.70 -26.41
CA SER A 182 13.32 0.53 -25.79
C SER A 182 14.33 0.95 -24.72
N LEU A 183 14.28 0.25 -23.58
CA LEU A 183 15.21 0.46 -22.46
C LEU A 183 16.40 -0.51 -22.48
N ASN A 184 16.43 -1.47 -23.40
CA ASN A 184 17.46 -2.50 -23.50
C ASN A 184 18.02 -2.67 -24.92
N ALA A 185 17.55 -1.88 -25.90
CA ALA A 185 18.11 -1.85 -27.24
C ALA A 185 19.56 -1.37 -27.24
N THR A 186 20.33 -1.92 -28.17
CA THR A 186 21.71 -1.51 -28.49
C THR A 186 21.85 -1.00 -29.93
N SER A 187 20.80 -1.16 -30.74
CA SER A 187 20.62 -0.61 -32.09
C SER A 187 19.12 -0.51 -32.40
N LEU A 188 18.75 0.03 -33.56
CA LEU A 188 17.35 0.10 -34.03
C LEU A 188 16.68 -1.28 -34.25
N THR A 189 17.46 -2.35 -34.28
CA THR A 189 17.01 -3.71 -34.62
C THR A 189 17.15 -4.72 -33.48
N THR A 190 17.67 -4.31 -32.32
CA THR A 190 17.81 -5.16 -31.13
C THR A 190 16.89 -4.69 -30.00
N GLY A 191 16.82 -5.47 -28.92
CA GLY A 191 16.04 -5.14 -27.73
C GLY A 191 14.55 -5.45 -27.85
N THR A 192 13.82 -5.05 -26.82
CA THR A 192 12.37 -5.14 -26.73
C THR A 192 11.80 -3.74 -26.90
N TRP A 193 10.91 -3.57 -27.88
CA TRP A 193 10.31 -2.29 -28.23
C TRP A 193 8.89 -2.22 -27.69
N THR A 194 8.57 -1.09 -27.06
CA THR A 194 7.25 -0.78 -26.51
C THR A 194 6.61 0.31 -27.37
N ASP A 195 5.39 0.05 -27.80
CA ASP A 195 4.57 0.94 -28.64
C ASP A 195 4.00 2.09 -27.80
N VAL A 196 3.89 3.28 -28.41
CA VAL A 196 3.21 4.43 -27.79
C VAL A 196 2.31 5.11 -28.82
N ASP A 197 1.10 4.58 -29.00
CA ASP A 197 0.12 5.00 -30.02
C ASP A 197 -0.14 6.52 -30.02
N ALA A 198 -0.09 7.16 -28.85
CA ALA A 198 -0.29 8.61 -28.71
C ALA A 198 0.80 9.45 -29.41
N LEU A 199 1.91 8.84 -29.82
CA LEU A 199 3.01 9.44 -30.55
C LEU A 199 3.10 8.90 -31.99
N ASP A 200 2.15 8.10 -32.49
CA ASP A 200 2.16 7.66 -33.88
C ASP A 200 1.73 8.79 -34.82
N PHE A 201 2.47 8.97 -35.92
CA PHE A 201 2.09 9.95 -36.93
C PHE A 201 1.31 9.28 -38.05
N GLU A 202 0.00 9.54 -38.08
CA GLU A 202 -0.88 9.13 -39.17
C GLU A 202 -0.93 10.16 -40.30
N THR A 203 -1.07 9.65 -41.53
CA THR A 203 -1.20 10.45 -42.75
C THR A 203 -2.35 11.46 -42.67
N PRO A 204 -2.06 12.77 -42.62
CA PRO A 204 -3.09 13.78 -42.40
C PRO A 204 -3.89 14.12 -43.67
N ASN A 205 -3.31 13.95 -44.87
CA ASN A 205 -3.97 14.27 -46.14
C ASN A 205 -4.02 13.09 -47.10
N THR A 206 -5.18 12.44 -47.16
CA THR A 206 -5.45 11.25 -47.99
C THR A 206 -6.00 11.58 -49.38
N THR A 207 -6.01 12.86 -49.78
CA THR A 207 -6.58 13.30 -51.07
C THR A 207 -5.48 13.52 -52.12
N THR A 208 -5.66 13.03 -53.35
CA THR A 208 -4.73 13.19 -54.48
C THR A 208 -3.33 12.61 -54.27
N THR A 209 -3.05 11.49 -54.92
CA THR A 209 -1.73 10.83 -54.91
C THR A 209 -0.64 11.73 -55.49
N GLY A 210 0.59 11.62 -54.96
CA GLY A 210 1.77 12.34 -55.42
C GLY A 210 2.44 13.15 -54.32
N SER A 211 3.26 14.11 -54.73
CA SER A 211 4.02 14.96 -53.81
C SER A 211 3.11 15.80 -52.91
N LYS A 212 3.51 15.91 -51.65
CA LYS A 212 2.96 16.80 -50.64
C LYS A 212 4.08 17.73 -50.15
N ASP A 213 3.69 18.90 -49.65
CA ASP A 213 4.62 19.80 -48.96
C ASP A 213 4.36 19.66 -47.47
N GLY A 214 5.30 19.04 -46.75
CA GLY A 214 5.20 18.75 -45.32
C GLY A 214 5.05 20.01 -44.47
N ASN A 215 5.55 21.16 -44.95
CA ASN A 215 5.43 22.44 -44.25
C ASN A 215 4.02 23.03 -44.27
N VAL A 216 3.13 22.52 -45.13
CA VAL A 216 1.75 23.00 -45.21
C VAL A 216 0.93 22.37 -44.09
N ALA A 217 0.16 23.17 -43.35
CA ALA A 217 -0.63 22.73 -42.19
C ALA A 217 -1.56 21.52 -42.45
N ALA A 218 -2.05 21.35 -43.68
CA ALA A 218 -2.88 20.19 -44.04
C ALA A 218 -2.10 18.87 -44.13
N ASN A 219 -0.77 18.94 -44.21
CA ASN A 219 0.13 17.81 -44.39
C ASN A 219 1.04 17.59 -43.15
N ARG A 220 0.81 18.28 -42.02
CA ARG A 220 1.57 18.08 -40.79
C ARG A 220 0.70 18.08 -39.54
N THR A 221 1.15 17.38 -38.52
CA THR A 221 0.51 17.31 -37.20
C THR A 221 1.58 17.46 -36.12
N ALA A 222 1.35 18.32 -35.14
CA ALA A 222 2.19 18.37 -33.94
C ALA A 222 1.75 17.26 -32.98
N LEU A 223 2.69 16.41 -32.56
CA LEU A 223 2.48 15.32 -31.61
C LEU A 223 3.23 15.61 -30.32
N ALA A 224 2.61 15.30 -29.19
CA ALA A 224 3.23 15.38 -27.88
C ALA A 224 2.60 14.38 -26.92
N SER A 225 3.43 13.67 -26.15
CA SER A 225 2.98 12.75 -25.11
C SER A 225 4.01 12.61 -23.99
N THR A 226 3.59 12.04 -22.86
CA THR A 226 4.47 11.72 -21.74
C THR A 226 4.53 10.21 -21.54
N ILE A 227 5.74 9.66 -21.64
CA ILE A 227 6.02 8.26 -21.31
C ILE A 227 6.34 8.19 -19.82
N ASN A 228 5.49 7.51 -19.04
CA ASN A 228 5.60 7.41 -17.57
C ASN A 228 6.15 6.05 -17.13
N SER A 229 6.32 5.86 -15.82
CA SER A 229 6.71 4.59 -15.19
C SER A 229 8.04 4.02 -15.70
N LEU A 230 8.99 4.90 -16.01
CA LEU A 230 10.33 4.53 -16.45
C LEU A 230 11.28 4.38 -15.26
N SER A 231 12.35 3.60 -15.45
CA SER A 231 13.45 3.48 -14.48
C SER A 231 14.78 3.46 -15.23
N ILE A 232 15.16 4.63 -15.76
CA ILE A 232 16.40 4.79 -16.53
C ILE A 232 17.46 5.35 -15.58
N SER A 233 18.30 4.47 -15.03
CA SER A 233 19.36 4.87 -14.09
C SER A 233 20.36 5.83 -14.72
N ASN A 234 21.02 6.65 -13.89
CA ASN A 234 22.14 7.47 -14.36
C ASN A 234 23.26 6.56 -14.94
N GLY A 235 23.74 6.91 -16.13
CA GLY A 235 24.69 6.16 -16.96
C GLY A 235 24.03 5.19 -17.95
N ALA A 236 22.73 4.91 -17.84
CA ALA A 236 22.02 3.97 -18.74
C ALA A 236 21.69 4.61 -20.09
N THR A 237 21.59 3.79 -21.12
CA THR A 237 21.15 4.17 -22.47
C THR A 237 19.74 3.69 -22.77
N PHE A 238 19.01 4.43 -23.59
CA PHE A 238 17.70 4.03 -24.10
C PHE A 238 17.51 4.56 -25.53
N TRP A 239 16.56 3.97 -26.25
CA TRP A 239 16.33 4.25 -27.67
C TRP A 239 14.88 4.60 -27.96
N LEU A 240 14.68 5.49 -28.92
CA LEU A 240 13.39 5.76 -29.57
C LEU A 240 13.52 5.43 -31.06
N ARG A 241 12.44 5.01 -31.71
CA ARG A 241 12.39 4.81 -33.16
C ARG A 241 11.03 5.14 -33.75
N TRP A 242 11.05 5.41 -35.05
CA TRP A 242 9.90 5.52 -35.93
C TRP A 242 10.03 4.42 -36.99
N SER A 243 9.05 3.53 -37.03
CA SER A 243 8.98 2.43 -37.99
C SER A 243 7.83 2.67 -38.94
N ASP A 244 8.10 2.63 -40.24
CA ASP A 244 7.08 2.78 -41.27
C ASP A 244 6.17 1.54 -41.30
N ALA A 245 4.88 1.72 -40.97
CA ALA A 245 3.89 0.66 -40.96
C ALA A 245 3.52 0.25 -42.40
N ASP A 246 3.33 -1.04 -42.66
CA ASP A 246 3.03 -1.50 -44.03
C ASP A 246 1.64 -1.05 -44.48
N ALA A 247 1.60 -0.19 -45.49
CA ALA A 247 0.39 0.19 -46.18
C ALA A 247 -0.12 -0.89 -47.13
N SER A 248 -1.43 -1.04 -47.26
CA SER A 248 -1.97 -1.66 -48.48
C SER A 248 -1.76 -0.71 -49.68
N GLY A 249 -0.94 -1.11 -50.65
CA GLY A 249 -0.71 -0.32 -51.87
C GLY A 249 0.68 0.30 -51.89
N ALA A 250 0.81 1.48 -52.50
CA ALA A 250 2.03 2.28 -52.38
C ALA A 250 1.97 3.10 -51.09
N ASP A 251 3.02 2.96 -50.27
CA ASP A 251 3.21 3.69 -49.02
C ASP A 251 3.41 5.19 -49.24
N ASP A 252 3.26 5.92 -48.13
CA ASP A 252 3.36 7.37 -48.07
C ASP A 252 4.79 7.80 -47.68
N GLY A 253 5.17 9.00 -48.10
CA GLY A 253 6.45 9.60 -47.69
C GLY A 253 6.23 10.38 -46.42
N LEU A 254 6.53 9.79 -45.26
CA LEU A 254 6.29 10.38 -43.95
C LEU A 254 7.60 10.74 -43.26
N ALA A 255 7.58 11.80 -42.47
CA ALA A 255 8.78 12.35 -41.83
C ALA A 255 8.49 12.86 -40.41
N ILE A 256 9.57 13.02 -39.66
CA ILE A 256 9.62 13.69 -38.37
C ILE A 256 10.45 14.96 -38.47
N ASP A 257 10.02 15.97 -37.73
CA ASP A 257 10.67 17.26 -37.64
C ASP A 257 10.45 17.89 -36.24
N ASP A 258 11.19 18.95 -35.89
CA ASP A 258 11.05 19.71 -34.65
C ASP A 258 11.03 18.81 -33.38
N PHE A 259 11.83 17.75 -33.37
CA PHE A 259 11.86 16.78 -32.28
C PHE A 259 12.35 17.42 -30.97
N SER A 260 11.70 17.05 -29.87
CA SER A 260 12.16 17.36 -28.51
C SER A 260 11.89 16.21 -27.54
N LEU A 261 12.82 16.02 -26.61
CA LEU A 261 12.69 15.11 -25.47
C LEU A 261 13.12 15.80 -24.18
N THR A 262 12.25 15.80 -23.18
CA THR A 262 12.53 16.35 -21.84
C THR A 262 12.51 15.23 -20.80
N PRO A 263 13.63 14.94 -20.12
CA PRO A 263 13.69 13.91 -19.09
C PRO A 263 13.30 14.46 -17.72
N ASN A 264 12.45 13.73 -16.99
CA ASN A 264 12.02 14.14 -15.64
C ASN A 264 12.26 13.03 -14.61
N ASN A 265 12.42 13.44 -13.35
CA ASN A 265 12.48 12.55 -12.19
C ASN A 265 11.18 12.53 -11.37
N ALA A 266 10.12 13.18 -11.87
CA ALA A 266 8.79 13.10 -11.31
C ALA A 266 8.02 11.98 -12.03
N SER A 267 7.93 10.82 -11.38
CA SER A 267 6.82 9.90 -11.64
C SER A 267 5.56 10.53 -11.06
N LEU A 268 4.54 10.79 -11.87
CA LEU A 268 3.20 11.13 -11.35
C LEU A 268 2.45 9.86 -10.95
N MET A 269 3.11 8.92 -10.27
CA MET A 269 2.37 7.84 -9.64
C MET A 269 1.50 8.44 -8.55
N PRO A 270 0.20 8.14 -8.53
CA PRO A 270 -0.66 8.63 -7.48
C PRO A 270 -0.23 8.01 -6.15
N ASP A 271 -0.46 8.70 -5.04
CA ASP A 271 -0.36 8.07 -3.72
C ASP A 271 -1.46 7.01 -3.57
N TYR A 272 -2.69 7.32 -4.03
CA TYR A 272 -3.84 6.43 -3.96
C TYR A 272 -4.36 6.00 -5.33
N THR A 273 -4.72 4.74 -5.51
CA THR A 273 -5.61 4.34 -6.60
C THR A 273 -7.02 4.14 -6.08
N ILE A 274 -8.01 4.64 -6.81
CA ILE A 274 -9.43 4.46 -6.50
C ILE A 274 -10.10 3.80 -7.68
N THR A 275 -10.81 2.70 -7.47
CA THR A 275 -11.60 2.03 -8.50
C THR A 275 -13.07 1.94 -8.08
N THR A 276 -13.97 2.07 -9.04
CA THR A 276 -15.43 1.97 -8.84
C THR A 276 -16.05 0.84 -9.66
N ALA A 277 -15.25 -0.16 -10.04
CA ALA A 277 -15.66 -1.25 -10.90
C ALA A 277 -16.47 -2.29 -10.12
N GLY A 278 -17.42 -2.96 -10.78
CA GLY A 278 -18.16 -4.08 -10.18
C GLY A 278 -19.04 -3.70 -8.97
N ASN A 279 -19.50 -2.44 -8.90
CA ASN A 279 -20.23 -1.88 -7.75
C ASN A 279 -19.41 -1.86 -6.44
N ALA A 280 -18.08 -1.91 -6.51
CA ALA A 280 -17.21 -1.76 -5.35
C ALA A 280 -16.44 -0.44 -5.47
N ILE A 281 -16.33 0.30 -4.38
CA ILE A 281 -15.37 1.41 -4.25
C ILE A 281 -14.15 0.84 -3.54
N VAL A 282 -13.03 0.72 -4.23
CA VAL A 282 -11.76 0.24 -3.65
C VAL A 282 -10.76 1.38 -3.66
N VAL A 283 -10.25 1.75 -2.49
CA VAL A 283 -9.23 2.77 -2.28
C VAL A 283 -7.98 2.09 -1.78
N THR A 284 -6.88 2.21 -2.49
CA THR A 284 -5.61 1.56 -2.15
C THR A 284 -4.52 2.62 -2.08
N ASP A 285 -3.82 2.74 -0.95
CA ASP A 285 -2.53 3.43 -0.91
C ASP A 285 -1.50 2.58 -1.67
N VAL A 286 -1.06 3.08 -2.82
CA VAL A 286 -0.06 2.42 -3.66
C VAL A 286 1.34 2.97 -3.43
N ALA A 287 1.46 4.10 -2.72
CA ALA A 287 2.75 4.66 -2.35
C ALA A 287 3.28 4.07 -1.03
N GLY A 288 2.40 3.52 -0.19
CA GLY A 288 2.76 2.80 1.03
C GLY A 288 3.45 3.73 2.04
N ASN A 289 2.85 4.88 2.30
CA ASN A 289 3.34 5.81 3.31
C ASN A 289 2.36 5.91 4.45
N GLY A 290 2.85 6.06 5.69
CA GLY A 290 1.97 6.38 6.80
C GLY A 290 1.18 7.67 6.56
N ASP A 291 -0.14 7.53 6.50
CA ASP A 291 -1.08 8.56 6.09
C ASP A 291 -2.17 8.83 7.13
N VAL A 292 -2.82 9.98 6.95
CA VAL A 292 -4.07 10.30 7.65
C VAL A 292 -5.16 10.45 6.61
N LEU A 293 -5.91 9.37 6.38
CA LEU A 293 -7.02 9.32 5.45
C LEU A 293 -8.33 9.65 6.18
N ASN A 294 -8.97 10.74 5.80
CA ASN A 294 -10.31 11.08 6.29
C ASN A 294 -11.36 10.64 5.28
N VAL A 295 -12.39 9.97 5.78
CA VAL A 295 -13.47 9.37 5.01
C VAL A 295 -14.79 9.88 5.57
N ALA A 296 -15.57 10.62 4.78
CA ALA A 296 -16.83 11.19 5.25
C ALA A 296 -17.86 11.33 4.13
N GLU A 297 -19.14 11.40 4.47
CA GLU A 297 -20.18 11.72 3.49
C GLU A 297 -20.06 13.18 3.03
N ASN A 298 -20.19 13.41 1.73
CA ASN A 298 -20.32 14.72 1.13
C ASN A 298 -21.49 14.71 0.12
N GLY A 299 -22.69 15.04 0.61
CA GLY A 299 -23.91 15.03 -0.20
C GLY A 299 -24.31 13.61 -0.59
N VAL A 300 -24.18 13.26 -1.88
CA VAL A 300 -24.51 11.91 -2.39
C VAL A 300 -23.27 11.05 -2.64
N SER A 301 -22.11 11.57 -2.27
CA SER A 301 -20.80 10.98 -2.49
C SER A 301 -20.12 10.66 -1.16
N ILE A 302 -19.17 9.74 -1.22
CA ILE A 302 -18.17 9.55 -0.18
C ILE A 302 -16.93 10.37 -0.55
N ASN A 303 -16.45 11.16 0.40
CA ASN A 303 -15.25 11.98 0.28
C ASN A 303 -14.06 11.24 0.88
N PHE A 304 -12.97 11.15 0.12
CA PHE A 304 -11.67 10.68 0.60
C PHE A 304 -10.70 11.87 0.62
N ALA A 305 -10.05 12.10 1.75
CA ALA A 305 -9.17 13.24 1.95
C ALA A 305 -7.91 12.89 2.76
N ALA A 306 -6.75 12.92 2.10
CA ALA A 306 -5.43 12.87 2.72
C ALA A 306 -4.61 14.08 2.27
N ALA A 307 -4.12 14.87 3.23
CA ALA A 307 -3.51 16.17 2.94
C ALA A 307 -2.16 16.02 2.23
N GLY A 308 -2.00 16.71 1.09
CA GLY A 308 -0.75 16.67 0.30
C GLY A 308 -0.57 15.41 -0.54
N ARG A 309 -1.55 14.50 -0.51
CA ARG A 309 -1.56 13.26 -1.28
C ARG A 309 -2.32 13.41 -2.59
N THR A 310 -2.03 12.51 -3.51
CA THR A 310 -2.59 12.43 -4.85
C THR A 310 -3.34 11.12 -5.07
N TYR A 311 -4.24 11.09 -6.04
CA TYR A 311 -4.99 9.88 -6.40
C TYR A 311 -5.15 9.73 -7.92
N SER A 312 -5.38 8.51 -8.38
CA SER A 312 -5.92 8.20 -9.72
C SER A 312 -7.24 7.45 -9.57
N LEU A 313 -8.30 8.00 -10.18
CA LEU A 313 -9.62 7.37 -10.19
C LEU A 313 -9.83 6.60 -11.49
N ASN A 314 -10.11 5.30 -11.39
CA ASN A 314 -10.38 4.37 -12.50
C ASN A 314 -9.29 4.41 -13.60
N GLY A 315 -8.01 4.55 -13.21
CA GLY A 315 -6.89 4.67 -14.15
C GLY A 315 -6.81 6.02 -14.88
N GLY A 316 -7.56 7.03 -14.41
CA GLY A 316 -7.50 8.39 -14.90
C GLY A 316 -6.21 9.15 -14.50
N PRO A 317 -6.14 10.46 -14.79
CA PRO A 317 -4.97 11.27 -14.44
C PRO A 317 -4.77 11.33 -12.92
N THR A 318 -3.52 11.52 -12.51
CA THR A 318 -3.15 11.78 -11.11
C THR A 318 -3.58 13.19 -10.70
N LEU A 319 -4.44 13.30 -9.70
CA LEU A 319 -5.01 14.54 -9.17
C LEU A 319 -4.75 14.65 -7.67
N SER A 320 -4.81 15.85 -7.09
CA SER A 320 -4.68 16.02 -5.63
C SER A 320 -5.96 15.62 -4.90
N LEU A 321 -5.83 14.96 -3.75
CA LEU A 321 -6.93 14.79 -2.81
C LEU A 321 -7.34 16.16 -2.22
N PRO A 322 -8.63 16.35 -1.85
CA PRO A 322 -9.68 15.34 -1.71
C PRO A 322 -10.39 14.94 -3.01
N VAL A 323 -11.12 13.83 -2.97
CA VAL A 323 -11.98 13.35 -4.07
C VAL A 323 -13.34 12.91 -3.55
N ASP A 324 -14.39 13.29 -4.27
CA ASP A 324 -15.75 12.81 -4.06
C ASP A 324 -16.07 11.68 -5.03
N VAL A 325 -16.41 10.50 -4.51
CA VAL A 325 -16.81 9.33 -5.28
C VAL A 325 -18.30 9.06 -5.05
N PRO A 326 -19.14 8.93 -6.09
CA PRO A 326 -20.56 8.65 -5.90
C PRO A 326 -20.80 7.37 -5.10
N LEU A 327 -21.63 7.44 -4.06
CA LEU A 327 -22.00 6.28 -3.24
C LEU A 327 -23.13 5.46 -3.89
N ALA A 328 -23.92 6.09 -4.76
CA ALA A 328 -25.07 5.47 -5.40
C ALA A 328 -24.65 4.24 -6.24
N GLY A 329 -25.25 3.09 -5.92
CA GLY A 329 -25.01 1.83 -6.62
C GLY A 329 -23.79 1.05 -6.12
N ALA A 330 -23.01 1.59 -5.16
CA ALA A 330 -21.97 0.83 -4.49
C ALA A 330 -22.59 -0.22 -3.55
N ALA A 331 -22.09 -1.44 -3.65
CA ALA A 331 -22.43 -2.58 -2.80
C ALA A 331 -21.34 -2.85 -1.74
N SER A 332 -20.13 -2.33 -1.94
CA SER A 332 -19.06 -2.37 -0.95
C SER A 332 -18.10 -1.18 -1.08
N ILE A 333 -17.42 -0.89 0.02
CA ILE A 333 -16.28 0.02 0.13
C ILE A 333 -15.14 -0.76 0.78
N THR A 334 -13.97 -0.74 0.16
CA THR A 334 -12.74 -1.31 0.72
C THR A 334 -11.67 -0.24 0.74
N ILE A 335 -10.99 -0.10 1.88
CA ILE A 335 -9.83 0.78 2.04
C ILE A 335 -8.64 -0.08 2.42
N ASP A 336 -7.60 -0.05 1.60
CA ASP A 336 -6.32 -0.71 1.82
C ASP A 336 -5.24 0.35 2.07
N ALA A 337 -4.83 0.54 3.32
CA ALA A 337 -3.76 1.49 3.68
C ALA A 337 -2.35 0.97 3.33
N ALA A 338 -2.23 -0.32 3.00
CA ALA A 338 -1.03 -0.97 2.49
C ALA A 338 0.17 -0.95 3.44
N ALA A 339 1.06 0.05 3.37
CA ALA A 339 2.25 0.07 4.22
C ALA A 339 2.40 1.44 4.84
N GLY A 340 2.87 1.50 6.07
CA GLY A 340 2.94 2.76 6.79
C GLY A 340 2.29 2.65 8.15
N ASN A 341 2.39 3.72 8.93
CA ASN A 341 1.58 3.81 10.15
C ASN A 341 0.42 4.74 9.78
N ASP A 342 -0.73 4.14 9.52
CA ASP A 342 -1.87 4.78 8.91
C ASP A 342 -2.94 5.12 9.94
N ILE A 343 -3.65 6.22 9.69
CA ILE A 343 -4.80 6.66 10.47
C ILE A 343 -5.98 6.83 9.53
N ILE A 344 -6.95 5.93 9.63
CA ILE A 344 -8.21 5.99 8.89
C ILE A 344 -9.27 6.60 9.81
N ASN A 345 -9.69 7.83 9.50
CA ASN A 345 -10.75 8.53 10.22
C ASN A 345 -12.06 8.44 9.44
N VAL A 346 -13.02 7.66 9.95
CA VAL A 346 -14.36 7.54 9.37
C VAL A 346 -15.31 8.49 10.09
N GLY A 347 -15.89 9.44 9.37
CA GLY A 347 -16.87 10.40 9.86
C GLY A 347 -18.30 9.84 9.91
N ALA A 348 -19.26 10.73 10.15
CA ALA A 348 -20.69 10.38 10.15
C ALA A 348 -21.23 10.17 8.73
N PHE A 349 -22.20 9.27 8.60
CA PHE A 349 -22.96 9.02 7.39
C PHE A 349 -24.47 9.03 7.70
N VAL A 350 -25.19 9.92 7.01
CA VAL A 350 -26.65 9.97 6.93
C VAL A 350 -27.15 8.92 5.92
N ALA A 351 -26.44 8.74 4.80
CA ALA A 351 -26.74 7.68 3.85
C ALA A 351 -26.41 6.31 4.46
N ALA A 352 -27.24 5.29 4.15
CA ALA A 352 -26.96 3.93 4.58
C ALA A 352 -25.69 3.43 3.87
N LEU A 353 -24.65 3.10 4.63
CA LEU A 353 -23.37 2.65 4.08
C LEU A 353 -23.48 1.19 3.59
N PRO A 354 -22.97 0.86 2.39
CA PRO A 354 -22.78 -0.54 1.98
C PRO A 354 -21.73 -1.24 2.86
N SER A 355 -21.42 -2.51 2.58
CA SER A 355 -20.40 -3.22 3.34
C SER A 355 -19.08 -2.46 3.33
N LEU A 356 -18.43 -2.33 4.49
CA LEU A 356 -17.19 -1.58 4.66
C LEU A 356 -16.10 -2.50 5.16
N THR A 357 -15.00 -2.58 4.42
CA THR A 357 -13.77 -3.26 4.82
C THR A 357 -12.66 -2.23 4.97
N LEU A 358 -11.97 -2.24 6.11
CA LEU A 358 -10.84 -1.36 6.41
C LEU A 358 -9.62 -2.21 6.76
N ASN A 359 -8.62 -2.19 5.87
CA ASN A 359 -7.36 -2.91 6.00
C ASN A 359 -6.25 -1.90 6.30
N GLY A 360 -5.49 -2.12 7.38
CA GLY A 360 -4.35 -1.29 7.75
C GLY A 360 -3.12 -1.66 6.92
N GLY A 361 -2.92 -2.95 6.72
CA GLY A 361 -1.77 -3.48 6.00
C GLY A 361 -0.58 -3.67 6.95
N THR A 362 0.62 -3.25 6.55
CA THR A 362 1.81 -3.34 7.41
C THR A 362 2.11 -2.02 8.10
N GLY A 363 2.26 -2.06 9.43
CA GLY A 363 2.74 -0.96 10.25
C GLY A 363 1.85 -0.75 11.47
N ASP A 364 1.95 0.37 12.17
CA ASP A 364 1.12 0.58 13.36
C ASP A 364 -0.10 1.43 13.01
N ASP A 365 -1.25 0.78 12.82
CA ASP A 365 -2.43 1.42 12.24
C ASP A 365 -3.53 1.78 13.25
N VAL A 366 -4.30 2.82 12.91
CA VAL A 366 -5.40 3.31 13.73
C VAL A 366 -6.65 3.52 12.89
N VAL A 367 -7.74 2.85 13.26
CA VAL A 367 -9.06 3.13 12.71
C VAL A 367 -9.91 3.88 13.74
N ASN A 368 -10.36 5.09 13.39
CA ASN A 368 -11.23 5.92 14.22
C ASN A 368 -12.62 6.07 13.59
N PHE A 369 -13.66 5.65 14.31
CA PHE A 369 -15.05 5.96 13.98
C PHE A 369 -15.50 7.18 14.77
N ASN A 370 -15.65 8.31 14.08
CA ASN A 370 -15.86 9.64 14.65
C ASN A 370 -17.31 10.14 14.56
N GLY A 371 -18.22 9.35 14.02
CA GLY A 371 -19.62 9.73 13.86
C GLY A 371 -20.55 8.54 13.66
N ASP A 372 -21.85 8.84 13.67
CA ASP A 372 -22.90 7.82 13.49
C ASP A 372 -22.87 7.25 12.07
N ILE A 373 -23.00 5.92 11.99
CA ILE A 373 -23.09 5.17 10.75
C ILE A 373 -24.24 4.17 10.88
N THR A 374 -25.19 4.24 9.95
CA THR A 374 -26.13 3.14 9.73
C THR A 374 -25.74 2.41 8.45
N PHE A 375 -25.50 1.11 8.54
CA PHE A 375 -25.23 0.26 7.39
C PHE A 375 -26.53 -0.11 6.68
N ALA A 376 -26.43 -0.37 5.38
CA ALA A 376 -27.50 -0.94 4.59
C ALA A 376 -27.91 -2.32 5.14
N ALA A 377 -29.10 -2.78 4.78
CA ALA A 377 -29.54 -4.12 5.15
C ALA A 377 -28.53 -5.16 4.68
N ASP A 378 -28.15 -6.06 5.59
CA ASP A 378 -27.25 -7.20 5.32
C ASP A 378 -25.81 -6.80 4.96
N ALA A 379 -25.44 -5.52 5.12
CA ALA A 379 -24.08 -5.04 4.91
C ALA A 379 -23.19 -5.32 6.14
N ASP A 380 -21.96 -5.74 5.88
CA ASP A 380 -20.99 -6.12 6.89
C ASP A 380 -20.02 -4.97 7.19
N LEU A 381 -19.53 -4.91 8.42
CA LEU A 381 -18.38 -4.12 8.82
C LEU A 381 -17.22 -5.07 9.13
N ASP A 382 -16.14 -4.91 8.40
CA ASP A 382 -14.92 -5.68 8.58
C ASP A 382 -13.73 -4.77 8.87
N VAL A 383 -13.22 -4.87 10.09
CA VAL A 383 -12.02 -4.20 10.58
C VAL A 383 -11.15 -5.24 11.28
N ASP A 384 -10.85 -6.32 10.56
CA ASP A 384 -9.90 -7.34 10.97
C ASP A 384 -8.49 -6.93 10.54
N LEU A 385 -7.83 -6.14 11.39
CA LEU A 385 -6.45 -5.71 11.17
C LEU A 385 -5.45 -6.82 11.52
N GLN A 386 -5.89 -8.09 11.59
CA GLN A 386 -5.05 -9.24 11.94
C GLN A 386 -5.00 -10.31 10.86
N ASP A 387 -5.92 -10.27 9.90
CA ASP A 387 -5.86 -11.09 8.69
C ASP A 387 -5.65 -10.28 7.40
N ASP A 388 -5.48 -8.96 7.52
CA ASP A 388 -5.20 -8.05 6.41
C ASP A 388 -3.77 -8.21 5.86
N GLU A 389 -2.79 -8.48 6.71
CA GLU A 389 -1.41 -8.77 6.31
C GLU A 389 -0.70 -9.85 7.15
N ALA A 390 0.39 -10.40 6.62
CA ALA A 390 1.16 -11.45 7.32
C ALA A 390 1.91 -10.95 8.57
N MET A 391 2.18 -9.64 8.64
CA MET A 391 2.82 -8.94 9.75
C MET A 391 2.12 -7.58 9.95
N PRO A 392 0.90 -7.59 10.49
CA PRO A 392 0.00 -6.42 10.47
C PRO A 392 0.62 -5.24 11.24
N GLY A 393 1.22 -5.50 12.39
CA GLY A 393 1.91 -4.49 13.21
C GLY A 393 1.13 -4.22 14.50
N VAL A 394 1.15 -2.99 15.01
CA VAL A 394 0.50 -2.63 16.29
C VAL A 394 -0.71 -1.74 16.07
N ASP A 395 -1.86 -2.39 15.97
CA ASP A 395 -3.08 -1.81 15.43
C ASP A 395 -4.13 -1.60 16.50
N ARG A 396 -4.99 -0.60 16.30
CA ARG A 396 -6.07 -0.29 17.24
C ARG A 396 -7.31 0.30 16.56
N VAL A 397 -8.44 0.11 17.22
CA VAL A 397 -9.72 0.70 16.81
C VAL A 397 -10.29 1.57 17.94
N VAL A 398 -10.78 2.76 17.57
CA VAL A 398 -11.47 3.66 18.49
C VAL A 398 -12.82 4.06 17.92
N VAL A 399 -13.88 3.80 18.68
CA VAL A 399 -15.20 4.39 18.44
C VAL A 399 -15.34 5.61 19.37
N ALA A 400 -15.40 6.80 18.78
CA ALA A 400 -15.45 8.06 19.49
C ALA A 400 -16.74 8.20 20.32
N ALA A 401 -16.71 9.06 21.34
CA ALA A 401 -17.88 9.27 22.17
C ALA A 401 -19.08 9.75 21.33
N ASN A 402 -20.25 9.16 21.59
CA ASN A 402 -21.50 9.39 20.84
C ASN A 402 -21.52 8.88 19.39
N ALA A 403 -20.51 8.17 18.90
CA ALA A 403 -20.54 7.53 17.58
C ALA A 403 -21.19 6.14 17.68
N ASN A 404 -22.23 5.90 16.86
CA ASN A 404 -22.98 4.66 16.86
C ASN A 404 -22.86 3.96 15.50
N LEU A 405 -22.41 2.71 15.50
CA LEU A 405 -22.28 1.86 14.31
C LEU A 405 -23.42 0.85 14.30
N VAL A 406 -24.40 1.02 13.42
CA VAL A 406 -25.65 0.24 13.41
C VAL A 406 -25.74 -0.62 12.16
N LEU A 407 -25.68 -1.94 12.34
CA LEU A 407 -25.79 -2.94 11.29
C LEU A 407 -27.17 -3.59 11.30
N LEU A 408 -27.80 -3.66 10.13
CA LEU A 408 -29.16 -4.12 9.94
C LEU A 408 -29.22 -5.52 9.33
N GLY A 409 -30.32 -6.24 9.56
CA GLY A 409 -30.54 -7.57 8.97
C GLY A 409 -29.51 -8.60 9.42
N THR A 410 -28.87 -9.27 8.46
CA THR A 410 -27.80 -10.26 8.68
C THR A 410 -26.40 -9.66 8.75
N GLY A 411 -26.25 -8.34 8.60
CA GLY A 411 -24.96 -7.66 8.61
C GLY A 411 -24.18 -7.91 9.89
N ALA A 412 -22.95 -8.40 9.75
CA ALA A 412 -22.03 -8.75 10.82
C ALA A 412 -20.96 -7.67 11.02
N ALA A 413 -20.48 -7.53 12.25
CA ALA A 413 -19.40 -6.61 12.59
C ALA A 413 -18.22 -7.38 13.18
N THR A 414 -17.05 -7.22 12.58
CA THR A 414 -15.78 -7.80 13.03
C THR A 414 -14.79 -6.68 13.30
N LEU A 415 -14.29 -6.61 14.53
CA LEU A 415 -13.19 -5.74 14.91
C LEU A 415 -12.11 -6.62 15.53
N LYS A 416 -10.97 -6.80 14.87
CA LYS A 416 -9.83 -7.51 15.43
C LYS A 416 -8.56 -6.69 15.27
N VAL A 417 -7.81 -6.55 16.36
CA VAL A 417 -6.62 -5.70 16.40
C VAL A 417 -5.53 -6.28 17.29
N SER A 418 -4.28 -5.87 17.08
CA SER A 418 -3.14 -6.31 17.88
C SER A 418 -2.94 -5.57 19.17
N ARG A 419 -3.60 -4.43 19.38
CA ARG A 419 -3.45 -3.66 20.60
C ARG A 419 -4.75 -3.50 21.38
N ASP A 420 -5.61 -2.57 20.97
CA ASP A 420 -6.76 -2.19 21.78
C ASP A 420 -7.98 -1.79 20.95
N VAL A 421 -9.16 -2.16 21.47
CA VAL A 421 -10.45 -1.65 21.01
C VAL A 421 -11.05 -0.78 22.10
N VAL A 422 -11.35 0.47 21.78
CA VAL A 422 -11.97 1.43 22.71
C VAL A 422 -13.33 1.87 22.18
N VAL A 423 -14.40 1.57 22.91
CA VAL A 423 -15.74 2.11 22.65
C VAL A 423 -16.05 3.11 23.77
N ASN A 424 -16.03 4.38 23.42
CA ASN A 424 -16.14 5.47 24.38
C ASN A 424 -17.57 5.68 24.88
N ASN A 425 -17.72 6.58 25.85
CA ASN A 425 -18.99 6.89 26.47
C ASN A 425 -20.09 7.23 25.45
N SER A 426 -21.26 6.60 25.60
CA SER A 426 -22.43 6.77 24.73
C SER A 426 -22.18 6.38 23.26
N ALA A 427 -21.09 5.69 22.97
CA ALA A 427 -20.83 5.08 21.67
C ALA A 427 -21.35 3.65 21.63
N SER A 428 -21.66 3.13 20.45
CA SER A 428 -22.17 1.76 20.30
C SER A 428 -21.72 1.08 19.02
N ILE A 429 -21.66 -0.25 19.08
CA ILE A 429 -21.63 -1.14 17.91
C ILE A 429 -22.81 -2.09 18.05
N GLU A 430 -23.71 -2.05 17.07
CA GLU A 430 -25.02 -2.66 17.14
C GLU A 430 -25.26 -3.56 15.93
N THR A 431 -25.70 -4.80 16.16
CA THR A 431 -26.12 -5.76 15.12
C THR A 431 -27.54 -6.25 15.41
N ILE A 432 -28.20 -6.86 14.42
CA ILE A 432 -29.48 -7.56 14.62
C ILE A 432 -29.26 -9.07 14.63
N THR A 433 -29.15 -9.71 13.46
CA THR A 433 -28.96 -11.16 13.37
C THR A 433 -27.54 -11.57 12.97
N GLY A 434 -26.77 -10.65 12.39
CA GLY A 434 -25.34 -10.86 12.16
C GLY A 434 -24.56 -10.96 13.47
N ASN A 435 -23.41 -11.62 13.40
CA ASN A 435 -22.53 -11.77 14.55
C ASN A 435 -21.82 -10.45 14.85
N LEU A 436 -21.50 -10.23 16.13
CA LEU A 436 -20.63 -9.14 16.57
C LEU A 436 -19.39 -9.73 17.25
N THR A 437 -18.23 -9.54 16.63
CA THR A 437 -16.94 -10.07 17.11
C THR A 437 -16.00 -8.91 17.39
N VAL A 438 -15.49 -8.82 18.63
CA VAL A 438 -14.50 -7.83 19.05
C VAL A 438 -13.33 -8.55 19.70
N GLU A 439 -12.15 -8.53 19.09
CA GLU A 439 -10.95 -9.19 19.61
C GLU A 439 -9.77 -8.21 19.66
N ALA A 440 -9.15 -8.08 20.83
CA ALA A 440 -7.98 -7.23 20.99
C ALA A 440 -6.81 -8.01 21.60
N ASN A 441 -5.63 -7.84 21.00
CA ASN A 441 -4.37 -8.37 21.53
C ASN A 441 -4.38 -9.90 21.70
N GLN A 442 -4.91 -10.61 20.71
CA GLN A 442 -5.10 -12.08 20.71
C GLN A 442 -4.00 -12.83 19.92
N GLN A 443 -2.94 -12.14 19.52
CA GLN A 443 -1.83 -12.74 18.77
C GLN A 443 -1.13 -13.77 19.65
N THR A 444 -0.39 -14.69 19.01
CA THR A 444 0.42 -15.68 19.75
C THR A 444 1.40 -15.01 20.72
N ILE A 445 1.91 -13.83 20.34
CA ILE A 445 2.70 -12.95 21.21
C ILE A 445 1.91 -11.66 21.35
N PRO A 446 1.24 -11.43 22.49
CA PRO A 446 0.54 -10.18 22.74
C PRO A 446 1.47 -8.96 22.64
N THR A 447 0.93 -7.87 22.11
CA THR A 447 1.57 -6.57 22.02
C THR A 447 1.94 -6.03 23.40
N SER A 448 3.18 -5.57 23.53
CA SER A 448 3.67 -4.88 24.72
C SER A 448 3.15 -3.43 24.81
N GLY A 449 2.95 -2.92 26.01
CA GLY A 449 2.50 -1.55 26.22
C GLY A 449 1.66 -1.36 27.48
N ASN A 450 1.17 -0.14 27.67
CA ASN A 450 0.24 0.21 28.75
C ASN A 450 -1.13 0.45 28.15
N PHE A 451 -1.99 -0.57 28.15
CA PHE A 451 -3.33 -0.49 27.59
C PHE A 451 -4.23 -1.60 28.13
N ILE A 452 -5.54 -1.40 27.92
CA ILE A 452 -6.59 -2.39 28.15
C ILE A 452 -6.93 -2.99 26.80
N GLY A 453 -7.08 -4.32 26.70
CA GLY A 453 -7.42 -4.98 25.45
C GLY A 453 -8.73 -4.45 24.86
N VAL A 454 -9.85 -4.65 25.57
CA VAL A 454 -11.16 -4.08 25.18
C VAL A 454 -11.69 -3.18 26.28
N LYS A 455 -11.94 -1.91 25.95
CA LYS A 455 -12.43 -0.91 26.90
C LYS A 455 -13.82 -0.37 26.53
N LEU A 456 -14.79 -0.61 27.42
CA LEU A 456 -16.17 -0.11 27.35
C LEU A 456 -16.45 0.81 28.55
N ALA A 457 -16.02 2.06 28.47
CA ALA A 457 -16.29 3.08 29.50
C ALA A 457 -17.52 3.89 29.11
N GLY A 458 -18.71 3.38 29.45
CA GLY A 458 -20.01 3.88 28.97
C GLY A 458 -20.32 3.53 27.51
N GLY A 459 -19.48 2.72 26.87
CA GLY A 459 -19.66 2.21 25.50
C GLY A 459 -20.45 0.90 25.46
N LEU A 460 -21.13 0.65 24.34
CA LEU A 460 -22.05 -0.48 24.18
C LEU A 460 -21.66 -1.41 23.02
N LEU A 461 -21.72 -2.71 23.26
CA LEU A 461 -21.70 -3.75 22.24
C LEU A 461 -23.04 -4.50 22.31
N VAL A 462 -23.85 -4.43 21.26
CA VAL A 462 -25.24 -4.89 21.29
C VAL A 462 -25.59 -5.77 20.09
N SER A 463 -26.24 -6.90 20.33
CA SER A 463 -26.93 -7.68 19.30
C SER A 463 -28.42 -7.80 19.64
N TYR A 464 -29.30 -7.18 18.85
CA TYR A 464 -30.73 -7.15 19.15
C TYR A 464 -31.47 -8.45 18.77
N GLY A 465 -30.84 -9.35 18.02
CA GLY A 465 -31.42 -10.61 17.57
C GLY A 465 -30.70 -11.82 18.16
N ASN A 466 -30.45 -12.79 17.29
CA ASN A 466 -29.84 -14.09 17.60
C ASN A 466 -28.38 -14.22 17.16
N GLY A 467 -27.77 -13.15 16.63
CA GLY A 467 -26.35 -13.13 16.30
C GLY A 467 -25.51 -13.46 17.52
N ALA A 468 -24.45 -14.24 17.33
CA ALA A 468 -23.51 -14.51 18.39
C ALA A 468 -22.69 -13.24 18.68
N LEU A 469 -22.51 -12.93 19.96
CA LEU A 469 -21.70 -11.81 20.40
C LEU A 469 -20.46 -12.34 21.11
N THR A 470 -19.29 -12.11 20.53
CA THR A 470 -18.00 -12.61 21.04
C THR A 470 -17.08 -11.43 21.34
N VAL A 471 -16.53 -11.38 22.55
CA VAL A 471 -15.54 -10.37 22.96
C VAL A 471 -14.33 -11.04 23.58
N LYS A 472 -13.13 -10.76 23.07
CA LYS A 472 -11.86 -11.21 23.65
C LYS A 472 -10.88 -10.05 23.82
N GLY A 473 -10.16 -10.03 24.93
CA GLY A 473 -9.17 -8.98 25.18
C GLY A 473 -8.02 -9.44 26.05
N THR A 474 -6.79 -9.06 25.67
CA THR A 474 -5.59 -9.22 26.50
C THR A 474 -5.02 -7.84 26.84
N GLY A 475 -4.77 -7.56 28.13
CA GLY A 475 -4.14 -6.32 28.55
C GLY A 475 -2.68 -6.21 28.09
N GLY A 476 -2.13 -4.99 28.08
CA GLY A 476 -0.70 -4.77 27.83
C GLY A 476 0.20 -5.33 28.95
N ASP A 477 1.51 -5.12 28.89
CA ASP A 477 2.49 -5.70 29.83
C ASP A 477 3.26 -4.67 30.65
N SER A 478 2.86 -3.40 30.62
CA SER A 478 3.59 -2.32 31.30
C SER A 478 2.65 -1.34 32.01
N GLY A 479 2.99 -0.97 33.24
CA GLY A 479 2.13 -0.12 34.07
C GLY A 479 1.09 -0.90 34.87
N ASN A 480 0.12 -0.20 35.44
CA ASN A 480 -1.00 -0.76 36.20
C ASN A 480 -2.26 -0.81 35.33
N ASP A 481 -3.33 -1.43 35.82
CA ASP A 481 -4.64 -1.46 35.14
C ASP A 481 -4.60 -2.15 33.76
N GLN A 482 -3.76 -3.19 33.64
CA GLN A 482 -3.63 -3.96 32.41
C GLN A 482 -4.76 -4.99 32.29
N TYR A 483 -5.98 -4.49 32.08
CA TYR A 483 -7.16 -5.33 31.98
C TYR A 483 -7.24 -5.99 30.60
N GLY A 484 -7.64 -7.26 30.56
CA GLY A 484 -8.08 -7.88 29.31
C GLY A 484 -9.29 -7.16 28.76
N ILE A 485 -10.33 -7.06 29.59
CA ILE A 485 -11.58 -6.36 29.26
C ILE A 485 -12.02 -5.48 30.45
N GLN A 486 -12.40 -4.23 30.17
CA GLN A 486 -13.01 -3.31 31.13
C GLN A 486 -14.42 -2.91 30.69
N ILE A 487 -15.39 -3.04 31.59
CA ILE A 487 -16.75 -2.54 31.45
C ILE A 487 -17.06 -1.63 32.64
N SER A 488 -17.18 -0.33 32.39
CA SER A 488 -17.44 0.67 33.43
C SER A 488 -18.45 1.71 32.98
N ASP A 489 -18.92 2.55 33.91
CA ASP A 489 -19.73 3.74 33.61
C ASP A 489 -21.00 3.43 32.80
N ALA A 490 -21.69 2.34 33.16
CA ALA A 490 -22.84 1.80 32.44
C ALA A 490 -22.54 1.25 31.03
N GLY A 491 -21.28 0.93 30.74
CA GLY A 491 -20.88 0.17 29.56
C GLY A 491 -21.53 -1.22 29.54
N ARG A 492 -21.78 -1.77 28.36
CA ARG A 492 -22.56 -3.01 28.27
C ARG A 492 -22.15 -3.87 27.08
N ILE A 493 -22.09 -5.17 27.35
CA ILE A 493 -22.08 -6.24 26.34
C ILE A 493 -23.44 -6.93 26.44
N SER A 494 -24.26 -6.87 25.39
CA SER A 494 -25.62 -7.43 25.46
C SER A 494 -26.12 -8.09 24.19
N SER A 495 -26.83 -9.20 24.33
CA SER A 495 -27.65 -9.78 23.25
C SER A 495 -29.12 -9.91 23.65
N SER A 496 -30.05 -9.92 22.71
CA SER A 496 -31.46 -10.24 23.02
C SER A 496 -31.63 -11.73 23.26
N ILE A 497 -31.29 -12.59 22.30
CA ILE A 497 -31.44 -14.05 22.44
C ILE A 497 -30.22 -14.82 21.92
N GLY A 498 -29.25 -14.14 21.31
CA GLY A 498 -27.99 -14.73 20.89
C GLY A 498 -27.11 -15.10 22.08
N LYS A 499 -26.19 -16.03 21.85
CA LYS A 499 -25.14 -16.38 22.83
C LYS A 499 -24.19 -15.19 23.01
N VAL A 500 -23.83 -14.91 24.26
CA VAL A 500 -22.78 -13.94 24.62
C VAL A 500 -21.57 -14.71 25.16
N SER A 501 -20.42 -14.54 24.53
CA SER A 501 -19.15 -15.17 24.91
C SER A 501 -18.10 -14.10 25.17
N VAL A 502 -17.56 -14.04 26.38
CA VAL A 502 -16.57 -13.03 26.79
C VAL A 502 -15.37 -13.71 27.41
N SER A 503 -14.16 -13.41 26.93
CA SER A 503 -12.91 -13.97 27.47
C SER A 503 -11.86 -12.88 27.65
N GLY A 504 -11.45 -12.63 28.89
CA GLY A 504 -10.47 -11.60 29.23
C GLY A 504 -9.20 -12.16 29.85
N THR A 505 -8.03 -11.73 29.39
CA THR A 505 -6.74 -12.05 30.00
C THR A 505 -6.03 -10.79 30.46
N GLY A 506 -5.69 -10.73 31.75
CA GLY A 506 -4.94 -9.61 32.31
C GLY A 506 -3.52 -9.59 31.76
N GLY A 507 -2.95 -8.38 31.68
CA GLY A 507 -1.61 -8.15 31.20
C GLY A 507 -0.52 -8.87 31.96
N SER A 508 0.53 -9.34 31.30
CA SER A 508 1.63 -10.11 31.93
C SER A 508 2.67 -9.26 32.67
N GLY A 509 2.42 -7.96 32.87
CA GLY A 509 3.38 -7.02 33.45
C GLY A 509 3.57 -7.11 34.97
N PRO A 510 4.59 -6.45 35.54
CA PRO A 510 4.85 -6.45 36.99
C PRO A 510 3.92 -5.49 37.78
N GLY A 511 3.00 -4.80 37.10
CA GLY A 511 2.09 -3.85 37.73
C GLY A 511 1.06 -4.51 38.65
N ILE A 512 0.15 -3.68 39.16
CA ILE A 512 -1.02 -4.13 39.92
C ILE A 512 -2.30 -3.92 39.11
N PHE A 513 -3.38 -4.57 39.53
CA PHE A 513 -4.66 -4.56 38.83
C PHE A 513 -4.56 -5.18 37.42
N ASN A 514 -3.98 -6.39 37.33
CA ASN A 514 -3.92 -7.13 36.06
C ASN A 514 -5.12 -8.07 35.97
N TYR A 515 -6.31 -7.52 35.79
CA TYR A 515 -7.54 -8.32 35.74
C TYR A 515 -7.78 -8.93 34.37
N GLY A 516 -8.27 -10.17 34.32
CA GLY A 516 -8.82 -10.73 33.09
C GLY A 516 -10.01 -9.89 32.61
N LEU A 517 -11.00 -9.75 33.48
CA LEU A 517 -12.22 -8.99 33.25
C LEU A 517 -12.58 -8.12 34.45
N LEU A 518 -12.83 -6.84 34.22
CA LEU A 518 -13.38 -5.89 35.19
C LEU A 518 -14.79 -5.45 34.76
N ILE A 519 -15.77 -5.63 35.65
CA ILE A 519 -17.10 -5.04 35.53
C ILE A 519 -17.34 -4.16 36.76
N ASP A 520 -17.37 -2.85 36.56
CA ASP A 520 -17.42 -1.89 37.65
C ASP A 520 -18.53 -0.84 37.45
N GLY A 521 -19.43 -0.74 38.41
CA GLY A 521 -20.45 0.30 38.46
C GLY A 521 -21.85 -0.17 38.10
N ALA A 522 -22.84 0.63 38.51
CA ALA A 522 -24.24 0.34 38.27
C ALA A 522 -24.54 0.35 36.77
N ASN A 523 -25.33 -0.63 36.32
CA ASN A 523 -25.66 -0.88 34.92
C ASN A 523 -24.50 -1.31 34.02
N SER A 524 -23.27 -1.43 34.53
CA SER A 524 -22.15 -2.05 33.83
C SER A 524 -22.39 -3.57 33.75
N GLN A 525 -22.55 -4.12 32.54
CA GLN A 525 -23.17 -5.44 32.38
C GLN A 525 -22.61 -6.28 31.23
N ILE A 526 -22.51 -7.59 31.46
CA ILE A 526 -22.56 -8.62 30.40
C ILE A 526 -23.93 -9.29 30.52
N THR A 527 -24.74 -9.27 29.47
CA THR A 527 -26.10 -9.80 29.56
C THR A 527 -26.64 -10.43 28.28
N SER A 528 -27.58 -11.36 28.41
CA SER A 528 -28.48 -11.76 27.31
C SER A 528 -29.93 -11.60 27.75
N GLY A 529 -30.90 -11.47 26.85
CA GLY A 529 -32.33 -11.58 27.18
C GLY A 529 -32.83 -13.03 27.26
N GLY A 530 -32.02 -14.02 26.86
CA GLY A 530 -32.44 -15.43 26.86
C GLY A 530 -31.43 -16.43 26.27
N GLY A 531 -30.40 -15.98 25.55
CA GLY A 531 -29.30 -16.82 25.10
C GLY A 531 -28.32 -17.17 26.24
N ASP A 532 -27.44 -18.14 26.02
CA ASP A 532 -26.43 -18.49 27.01
C ASP A 532 -25.39 -17.36 27.16
N VAL A 533 -24.89 -17.19 28.38
CA VAL A 533 -23.81 -16.24 28.70
C VAL A 533 -22.62 -17.02 29.25
N GLU A 534 -21.50 -16.94 28.54
CA GLU A 534 -20.24 -17.59 28.88
C GLU A 534 -19.17 -16.53 29.11
N VAL A 535 -18.57 -16.55 30.29
CA VAL A 535 -17.57 -15.56 30.71
C VAL A 535 -16.35 -16.26 31.28
N GLU A 536 -15.19 -15.96 30.71
CA GLU A 536 -13.89 -16.44 31.16
C GLU A 536 -12.99 -15.26 31.52
N GLY A 537 -12.24 -15.39 32.62
CA GLY A 537 -11.25 -14.39 33.01
C GLY A 537 -9.99 -15.01 33.59
N GLN A 538 -8.85 -14.70 33.01
CA GLN A 538 -7.53 -15.07 33.53
C GLN A 538 -6.82 -13.82 34.05
N GLY A 539 -6.45 -13.81 35.33
CA GLY A 539 -5.65 -12.74 35.91
C GLY A 539 -4.25 -12.76 35.31
N GLY A 540 -3.69 -11.57 35.09
CA GLY A 540 -2.35 -11.40 34.55
C GLY A 540 -1.26 -11.35 35.63
N GLY A 541 -0.19 -10.63 35.34
CA GLY A 541 0.97 -10.46 36.21
C GLY A 541 2.12 -11.38 35.84
N ASP A 542 3.35 -10.94 36.09
CA ASP A 542 4.53 -11.79 36.12
C ASP A 542 4.82 -12.32 37.53
N SER A 543 5.89 -13.11 37.70
CA SER A 543 6.32 -13.62 39.01
C SER A 543 6.77 -12.54 40.00
N GLY A 544 6.95 -11.28 39.56
CA GLY A 544 7.27 -10.12 40.39
C GLY A 544 6.07 -9.20 40.66
N SER A 545 4.93 -9.47 40.03
CA SER A 545 3.75 -8.62 40.12
C SER A 545 3.16 -8.55 41.53
N GLY A 546 2.66 -7.35 41.86
CA GLY A 546 2.05 -7.02 43.14
C GLY A 546 0.66 -7.65 43.33
N SER A 547 -0.13 -7.11 44.26
CA SER A 547 -1.47 -7.61 44.58
C SER A 547 -2.49 -7.36 43.46
N GLN A 548 -3.64 -8.05 43.55
CA GLN A 548 -4.81 -7.83 42.71
C GLN A 548 -4.65 -8.25 41.24
N ASN A 549 -4.25 -9.50 41.02
CA ASN A 549 -4.22 -10.15 39.72
C ASN A 549 -5.41 -11.12 39.58
N VAL A 550 -6.61 -10.56 39.50
CA VAL A 550 -7.87 -11.29 39.57
C VAL A 550 -8.30 -11.80 38.19
N GLY A 551 -8.84 -13.02 38.10
CA GLY A 551 -9.47 -13.51 36.86
C GLY A 551 -10.64 -12.65 36.43
N ILE A 552 -11.68 -12.61 37.26
CA ILE A 552 -12.88 -11.80 37.05
C ILE A 552 -13.20 -10.98 38.29
N ARG A 553 -13.33 -9.66 38.16
CA ARG A 553 -13.77 -8.77 39.24
C ARG A 553 -15.08 -8.08 38.87
N LEU A 554 -16.12 -8.33 39.65
CA LEU A 554 -17.39 -7.59 39.60
C LEU A 554 -17.50 -6.72 40.85
N ALA A 555 -17.74 -5.42 40.65
CA ALA A 555 -17.83 -4.45 41.74
C ALA A 555 -18.96 -3.44 41.50
N ASN A 556 -19.37 -2.78 42.58
CA ASN A 556 -20.24 -1.61 42.57
C ASN A 556 -21.53 -1.81 41.75
N ALA A 557 -22.23 -2.94 41.97
CA ALA A 557 -23.43 -3.37 41.26
C ALA A 557 -23.24 -3.73 39.76
N GLY A 558 -22.01 -4.07 39.35
CA GLY A 558 -21.73 -4.71 38.07
C GLY A 558 -22.34 -6.12 37.98
N GLN A 559 -22.76 -6.55 36.79
CA GLN A 559 -23.53 -7.79 36.63
C GLN A 559 -23.11 -8.65 35.43
N ILE A 560 -23.20 -9.97 35.62
CA ILE A 560 -23.21 -10.96 34.54
C ILE A 560 -24.55 -11.67 34.60
N THR A 561 -25.36 -11.58 33.55
CA THR A 561 -26.74 -12.09 33.60
C THR A 561 -27.23 -12.76 32.32
N SER A 562 -28.16 -13.71 32.45
CA SER A 562 -29.10 -14.03 31.38
C SER A 562 -30.51 -13.67 31.87
N GLY A 563 -31.21 -12.76 31.20
CA GLY A 563 -32.53 -12.27 31.62
C GLY A 563 -33.65 -13.30 31.46
N GLY A 564 -33.44 -14.33 30.64
CA GLY A 564 -34.38 -15.42 30.38
C GLY A 564 -33.85 -16.78 30.86
N ASN A 565 -34.13 -17.83 30.10
CA ASN A 565 -33.77 -19.22 30.47
C ASN A 565 -32.35 -19.65 30.09
N GLY A 566 -31.55 -18.77 29.48
CA GLY A 566 -30.17 -19.09 29.07
C GLY A 566 -29.30 -19.45 30.28
N ALA A 567 -28.39 -20.38 30.10
CA ALA A 567 -27.41 -20.72 31.13
C ALA A 567 -26.39 -19.58 31.32
N VAL A 568 -25.84 -19.47 32.52
CA VAL A 568 -24.72 -18.57 32.82
C VAL A 568 -23.54 -19.40 33.30
N SER A 569 -22.44 -19.37 32.55
CA SER A 569 -21.19 -20.06 32.88
C SER A 569 -20.10 -19.03 33.10
N VAL A 570 -19.48 -19.02 34.28
CA VAL A 570 -18.43 -18.07 34.66
C VAL A 570 -17.23 -18.82 35.21
N THR A 571 -16.09 -18.70 34.54
CA THR A 571 -14.82 -19.32 34.94
C THR A 571 -13.77 -18.24 35.17
N GLY A 572 -13.18 -18.19 36.35
CA GLY A 572 -12.14 -17.22 36.67
C GLY A 572 -10.91 -17.86 37.30
N THR A 573 -9.73 -17.51 36.81
CA THR A 573 -8.45 -18.00 37.33
C THR A 573 -7.56 -16.82 37.71
N GLY A 574 -7.04 -16.81 38.93
CA GLY A 574 -6.11 -15.78 39.39
C GLY A 574 -4.75 -15.87 38.68
N GLY A 575 -4.03 -14.75 38.62
CA GLY A 575 -2.72 -14.69 37.97
C GLY A 575 -1.56 -15.37 38.72
N PRO A 576 -0.36 -15.44 38.14
CA PRO A 576 0.81 -16.10 38.75
C PRO A 576 1.60 -15.21 39.73
N GLY A 577 1.12 -14.01 40.07
CA GLY A 577 1.83 -13.00 40.88
C GLY A 577 2.17 -13.41 42.32
N THR A 578 2.96 -12.59 43.02
CA THR A 578 3.39 -12.88 44.42
C THR A 578 2.69 -12.04 45.49
N GLY A 579 1.87 -11.06 45.07
CA GLY A 579 1.07 -10.24 45.95
C GLY A 579 -0.15 -10.95 46.55
N ASN A 580 -0.99 -10.17 47.24
CA ASN A 580 -2.24 -10.64 47.84
C ASN A 580 -3.42 -10.49 46.87
N ASP A 581 -4.59 -11.01 47.25
CA ASP A 581 -5.85 -10.81 46.54
C ASP A 581 -5.82 -11.32 45.09
N ILE A 582 -5.15 -12.45 44.86
CA ILE A 582 -5.05 -13.09 43.55
C ILE A 582 -6.22 -14.07 43.40
N CYS A 583 -7.42 -13.52 43.25
CA CYS A 583 -8.64 -14.30 43.19
C CYS A 583 -8.91 -14.87 41.78
N GLY A 584 -9.55 -16.03 41.70
CA GLY A 584 -10.18 -16.47 40.44
C GLY A 584 -11.34 -15.54 40.07
N ILE A 585 -12.31 -15.43 40.97
CA ILE A 585 -13.49 -14.58 40.83
C ILE A 585 -13.70 -13.78 42.12
N LEU A 586 -13.91 -12.47 41.98
CA LEU A 586 -14.19 -11.54 43.07
C LEU A 586 -15.51 -10.81 42.83
N ILE A 587 -16.52 -11.07 43.66
CA ILE A 587 -17.86 -10.46 43.59
C ILE A 587 -18.07 -9.58 44.82
N ILE A 588 -18.06 -8.26 44.64
CA ILE A 588 -18.13 -7.31 45.74
C ILE A 588 -19.10 -6.16 45.52
N THR A 589 -19.50 -5.51 46.62
CA THR A 589 -20.26 -4.26 46.60
C THR A 589 -21.52 -4.36 45.73
N ALA A 590 -22.41 -5.29 46.07
CA ALA A 590 -23.70 -5.53 45.42
C ALA A 590 -23.63 -6.06 43.98
N ALA A 591 -22.49 -6.58 43.54
CA ALA A 591 -22.32 -7.22 42.24
C ALA A 591 -23.02 -8.59 42.15
N GLN A 592 -23.46 -8.98 40.95
CA GLN A 592 -24.31 -10.16 40.79
C GLN A 592 -23.96 -11.02 39.57
N ILE A 593 -24.07 -12.34 39.73
CA ILE A 593 -24.08 -13.31 38.63
C ILE A 593 -25.44 -14.02 38.67
N THR A 594 -26.26 -13.88 37.63
CA THR A 594 -27.66 -14.34 37.69
C THR A 594 -28.19 -14.92 36.39
N SER A 595 -28.87 -16.07 36.45
CA SER A 595 -29.87 -16.44 35.42
C SER A 595 -31.26 -16.07 35.93
N GLY A 596 -31.99 -15.25 35.17
CA GLY A 596 -33.31 -14.73 35.55
C GLY A 596 -34.43 -15.75 35.43
N GLY A 597 -34.25 -16.78 34.58
CA GLY A 597 -35.21 -17.87 34.36
C GLY A 597 -34.73 -19.20 34.94
N SER A 598 -35.05 -20.30 34.24
CA SER A 598 -34.69 -21.66 34.66
C SER A 598 -33.27 -22.09 34.25
N GLY A 599 -32.42 -21.16 33.80
CA GLY A 599 -31.07 -21.45 33.33
C GLY A 599 -30.17 -21.88 34.48
N LYS A 600 -29.28 -22.84 34.21
CA LYS A 600 -28.23 -23.22 35.17
C LYS A 600 -27.23 -22.08 35.31
N VAL A 601 -26.79 -21.83 36.54
CA VAL A 601 -25.65 -20.95 36.82
C VAL A 601 -24.48 -21.79 37.32
N SER A 602 -23.39 -21.81 36.56
CA SER A 602 -22.14 -22.50 36.90
C SER A 602 -21.05 -21.46 37.11
N VAL A 603 -20.44 -21.45 38.29
CA VAL A 603 -19.35 -20.54 38.65
C VAL A 603 -18.16 -21.37 39.14
N SER A 604 -17.03 -21.26 38.46
CA SER A 604 -15.79 -21.97 38.81
C SER A 604 -14.64 -20.97 38.99
N GLY A 605 -14.10 -20.91 40.19
CA GLY A 605 -13.00 -20.03 40.56
C GLY A 605 -11.74 -20.83 40.89
N THR A 606 -10.59 -20.41 40.38
CA THR A 606 -9.28 -20.94 40.81
C THR A 606 -8.39 -19.80 41.28
N GLY A 607 -7.91 -19.87 42.53
CA GLY A 607 -7.03 -18.85 43.08
C GLY A 607 -5.67 -18.88 42.40
N GLY A 608 -4.96 -17.76 42.36
CA GLY A 608 -3.62 -17.72 41.81
C GLY A 608 -2.61 -18.51 42.62
N SER A 609 -1.53 -18.94 41.96
CA SER A 609 -0.50 -19.80 42.54
C SER A 609 0.54 -19.08 43.42
N GLY A 610 0.34 -17.78 43.68
CA GLY A 610 1.26 -16.94 44.44
C GLY A 610 1.38 -17.29 45.92
N PRO A 611 2.53 -17.02 46.57
CA PRO A 611 2.72 -17.20 48.02
C PRO A 611 1.99 -16.18 48.91
N GLY A 612 1.29 -15.20 48.33
CA GLY A 612 0.53 -14.18 49.07
C GLY A 612 -0.71 -14.73 49.79
N ILE A 613 -1.36 -13.86 50.57
CA ILE A 613 -2.61 -14.18 51.29
C ILE A 613 -3.84 -13.70 50.51
N PHE A 614 -5.01 -14.28 50.81
CA PHE A 614 -6.30 -13.97 50.16
C PHE A 614 -6.39 -14.38 48.68
N ASN A 615 -5.70 -15.45 48.30
CA ASN A 615 -5.78 -16.06 46.97
C ASN A 615 -6.94 -17.06 46.90
N TYR A 616 -8.16 -16.55 46.82
CA TYR A 616 -9.38 -17.38 46.77
C TYR A 616 -9.68 -17.83 45.34
N GLY A 617 -10.24 -19.03 45.12
CA GLY A 617 -10.85 -19.31 43.83
C GLY A 617 -12.07 -18.42 43.60
N LEU A 618 -12.96 -18.36 44.58
CA LEU A 618 -14.10 -17.45 44.59
C LEU A 618 -14.21 -16.69 45.92
N LEU A 619 -14.32 -15.37 45.86
CA LEU A 619 -14.67 -14.52 47.00
C LEU A 619 -15.94 -13.73 46.69
N ILE A 620 -16.95 -13.87 47.55
CA ILE A 620 -18.18 -13.06 47.54
C ILE A 620 -18.22 -12.26 48.85
N ASP A 621 -18.17 -10.94 48.75
CA ASP A 621 -18.17 -10.06 49.92
C ASP A 621 -19.09 -8.84 49.73
N GLY A 622 -19.61 -8.31 50.83
CA GLY A 622 -20.51 -7.15 50.85
C GLY A 622 -21.99 -7.48 50.67
N ALA A 623 -22.84 -6.54 51.11
CA ALA A 623 -24.29 -6.68 51.05
C ALA A 623 -24.78 -6.76 49.58
N ASN A 624 -25.72 -7.67 49.32
CA ASN A 624 -26.35 -7.92 48.02
C ASN A 624 -25.42 -8.46 46.92
N SER A 625 -24.18 -8.83 47.26
CA SER A 625 -23.31 -9.59 46.36
C SER A 625 -23.79 -11.03 46.30
N GLN A 626 -24.13 -11.55 45.12
CA GLN A 626 -24.83 -12.85 45.02
C GLN A 626 -24.63 -13.60 43.69
N ILE A 627 -24.77 -14.92 43.76
CA ILE A 627 -24.90 -15.82 42.60
C ILE A 627 -26.29 -16.46 42.71
N THR A 628 -27.15 -16.29 41.69
CA THR A 628 -28.54 -16.76 41.78
C THR A 628 -29.07 -17.34 40.47
N SER A 629 -30.05 -18.25 40.55
CA SER A 629 -30.87 -18.67 39.41
C SER A 629 -32.34 -18.50 39.76
N GLY A 630 -33.16 -18.07 38.81
CA GLY A 630 -34.61 -17.88 38.95
C GLY A 630 -35.40 -19.19 39.04
N GLY A 631 -34.79 -20.32 38.70
CA GLY A 631 -35.41 -21.65 38.80
C GLY A 631 -34.55 -22.83 38.34
N GLY A 632 -33.29 -22.60 37.95
CA GLY A 632 -32.32 -23.63 37.61
C GLY A 632 -31.33 -23.93 38.74
N ASP A 633 -30.42 -24.88 38.49
CA ASP A 633 -29.38 -25.24 39.44
C ASP A 633 -28.32 -24.12 39.55
N VAL A 634 -27.77 -23.95 40.75
CA VAL A 634 -26.60 -23.10 41.01
C VAL A 634 -25.46 -24.01 41.46
N GLU A 635 -24.41 -24.07 40.66
CA GLU A 635 -23.19 -24.84 40.93
C GLU A 635 -22.01 -23.89 41.13
N VAL A 636 -21.30 -24.06 42.25
CA VAL A 636 -20.17 -23.22 42.63
C VAL A 636 -18.99 -24.11 43.01
N GLU A 637 -17.86 -23.88 42.35
CA GLU A 637 -16.55 -24.46 42.64
C GLU A 637 -15.55 -23.32 42.85
N GLY A 638 -14.69 -23.39 43.87
CA GLY A 638 -13.86 -22.26 44.29
C GLY A 638 -12.75 -22.58 45.27
#